data_AF-A0A8H3L8H4-F1
#
_entry.id   AF-A0A8H3L8H4-F1
#
_cell.length_a   1.000
_cell.length_b   1.000
_cell.length_c   1.000
_cell.angle_alpha   90.00
_cell.angle_beta   90.00
_cell.angle_gamma   90.00
#
_symmetry.space_group_name_H-M   'P 1'
#
loop_
_entity.id
_entity.type
_entity.pdbx_description
1 polymer ?
#
loop_
_entity_poly.entity_id
_entity_poly.type
_entity_poly.pdbx_seq_one_letter_code
_entity_poly.pdbx_strand_id
1 'polypeptide(L)'
;MTLNLPVEILYEILNEFVIQDDTKAFKTLFSCLLVNKLWCQITVPILWRDPWNFKIWDTSKYKHRYRAMFNILILFLSDNSIEYLKEYGIEFFTIQPKYSFRSNPRRIIDYNTSTLFNYPSFCKNLSIYHINKMIDLGEHQLRYCKTFIIKEILKLFISESSHFLYMHIENTQYDITRLFSNDKTSLAFSQITELIIGTKVESSILHQLSQLCQNIKRLNLTGIDYPNQGMIDLIKVQKNLNYLEFNSNLIDKKKDKQTISLGNMLKLKSNSIISLNFKNELQITLEILPYFTQNLRELKFEVNTRHRLLSRFYLKLESIKFSQLESLECNLPFKVLAKVIEKSGNKLKRIIHKKGCYNSNEIEFLINAISSNCFKLKCLHIEIKDIDDLLQLLNFYK
;
A
#
# COMPACT_ATOMS: atom_id res chain seq x y z
N MET A 1 12.76 27.80 33.05
CA MET A 1 13.55 27.07 32.05
C MET A 1 12.60 26.54 30.98
N THR A 2 12.58 27.16 29.81
CA THR A 2 11.93 26.56 28.63
C THR A 2 12.87 25.46 28.13
N LEU A 3 12.49 24.20 28.29
CA LEU A 3 13.18 23.08 27.64
C LEU A 3 13.04 23.26 26.12
N ASN A 4 14.05 23.81 25.47
CA ASN A 4 14.16 23.76 24.02
C ASN A 4 14.73 22.39 23.64
N LEU A 5 13.85 21.48 23.24
CA LEU A 5 14.27 20.24 22.58
C LEU A 5 15.04 20.60 21.29
N PRO A 6 16.20 19.98 21.03
CA PRO A 6 16.88 20.07 19.75
C PRO A 6 15.94 19.73 18.59
N VAL A 7 16.15 20.40 17.45
CA VAL A 7 15.31 20.26 16.25
C VAL A 7 15.30 18.83 15.74
N GLU A 8 16.45 18.17 15.81
CA GLU A 8 16.66 16.79 15.39
C GLU A 8 15.84 15.83 16.26
N ILE A 9 15.82 16.05 17.57
CA ILE A 9 15.05 15.23 18.50
C ILE A 9 13.55 15.44 18.27
N LEU A 10 13.13 16.70 18.04
CA LEU A 10 11.73 16.99 17.74
C LEU A 10 11.28 16.37 16.41
N TYR A 11 12.13 16.39 15.38
CA TYR A 11 11.90 15.72 14.11
C TYR A 11 11.71 14.21 14.31
N GLU A 12 12.61 13.55 15.05
CA GLU A 12 12.51 12.11 15.30
C GLU A 12 11.24 11.73 16.07
N ILE A 13 10.87 12.51 17.10
CA ILE A 13 9.62 12.28 17.85
C ILE A 13 8.40 12.36 16.93
N LEU A 14 8.31 13.40 16.10
CA LEU A 14 7.19 13.58 15.18
C LEU A 14 7.19 12.52 14.08
N ASN A 15 8.37 12.11 13.62
CA ASN A 15 8.54 11.09 12.60
C ASN A 15 8.09 9.71 13.11
N GLU A 16 8.55 9.31 14.29
CA GLU A 16 8.13 8.07 14.96
C GLU A 16 6.63 8.06 15.27
N PHE A 17 6.06 9.21 15.64
CA PHE A 17 4.62 9.33 15.88
C PHE A 17 3.78 9.00 14.63
N VAL A 18 4.26 9.39 13.44
CA VAL A 18 3.60 9.03 12.17
C VAL A 18 3.64 7.53 11.93
N ILE A 19 4.78 6.89 12.18
CA ILE A 19 4.98 5.45 11.94
C ILE A 19 4.06 4.60 12.83
N GLN A 20 3.74 5.06 14.04
CA GLN A 20 3.01 4.27 15.05
C GLN A 20 1.48 4.42 14.97
N ASP A 21 0.92 5.59 14.63
CA ASP A 21 -0.54 5.81 14.54
C ASP A 21 -0.90 6.86 13.47
N ASP A 22 -0.96 6.41 12.21
CA ASP A 22 -1.20 7.25 11.03
C ASP A 22 -2.42 8.21 11.14
N THR A 23 -3.49 7.83 11.83
CA THR A 23 -4.72 8.65 11.83
C THR A 23 -4.75 9.70 12.95
N LYS A 24 -4.18 9.41 14.12
CA LYS A 24 -3.99 10.44 15.14
C LYS A 24 -2.81 11.35 14.76
N ALA A 25 -1.79 10.78 14.12
CA ALA A 25 -0.63 11.48 13.56
C ALA A 25 -1.02 12.71 12.74
N PHE A 26 -1.88 12.55 11.74
CA PHE A 26 -2.22 13.68 10.86
C PHE A 26 -2.86 14.87 11.61
N LYS A 27 -3.77 14.61 12.56
CA LYS A 27 -4.43 15.67 13.34
C LYS A 27 -3.44 16.38 14.27
N THR A 28 -2.57 15.63 14.93
CA THR A 28 -1.54 16.19 15.81
C THR A 28 -0.54 17.02 15.00
N LEU A 29 -0.05 16.51 13.88
CA LEU A 29 0.88 17.23 13.00
C LEU A 29 0.26 18.52 12.45
N PHE A 30 -1.02 18.51 12.08
CA PHE A 30 -1.70 19.75 11.68
C PHE A 30 -1.69 20.79 12.80
N SER A 31 -1.87 20.36 14.05
CA SER A 31 -1.80 21.26 15.22
C SER A 31 -0.39 21.81 15.43
N CYS A 32 0.64 20.98 15.18
CA CYS A 32 2.05 21.39 15.24
C CYS A 32 2.38 22.54 14.26
N LEU A 33 1.76 22.56 13.06
CA LEU A 33 1.95 23.64 12.09
C LEU A 33 1.57 25.02 12.64
N LEU A 34 0.64 25.07 13.60
CA LEU A 34 0.08 26.30 14.14
C LEU A 34 0.84 26.84 15.36
N VAL A 35 1.82 26.09 15.88
CA VAL A 35 2.55 26.45 17.10
C VAL A 35 3.46 27.64 16.87
N ASN A 36 4.45 27.50 15.97
CA ASN A 36 5.34 28.58 15.53
C ASN A 36 6.10 28.17 14.25
N LYS A 37 6.96 29.07 13.74
CA LYS A 37 7.74 28.86 12.52
C LYS A 37 8.61 27.59 12.57
N LEU A 38 9.25 27.29 13.71
CA LEU A 38 10.13 26.13 13.86
C LEU A 38 9.33 24.82 13.73
N TRP A 39 8.21 24.71 14.46
CA TRP A 39 7.35 23.53 14.36
C TRP A 39 6.77 23.36 12.97
N CYS A 40 6.42 24.46 12.29
CA CYS A 40 5.99 24.44 10.90
C CYS A 40 7.08 23.90 9.96
N GLN A 41 8.33 24.37 10.10
CA GLN A 41 9.48 23.92 9.30
C GLN A 41 9.77 22.42 9.46
N ILE A 42 9.58 21.86 10.65
CA ILE A 42 9.80 20.43 10.92
C ILE A 42 8.62 19.59 10.42
N THR A 43 7.40 20.07 10.63
CA THR A 43 6.19 19.28 10.39
C THR A 43 5.81 19.21 8.91
N VAL A 44 6.04 20.27 8.12
CA VAL A 44 5.69 20.29 6.69
C VAL A 44 6.39 19.16 5.92
N PRO A 45 7.72 18.95 6.02
CA PRO A 45 8.38 17.83 5.35
C PRO A 45 7.82 16.45 5.77
N ILE A 46 7.50 16.27 7.05
CA ILE A 46 6.95 15.01 7.57
C ILE A 46 5.56 14.74 6.99
N LEU A 47 4.70 15.76 6.93
CA LEU A 47 3.36 15.66 6.35
C LEU A 47 3.40 15.42 4.83
N TRP A 48 4.28 16.12 4.13
CA TRP A 48 4.38 16.04 2.67
C TRP A 48 5.22 14.88 2.17
N ARG A 49 5.86 14.11 3.06
CA ARG A 49 6.49 12.83 2.73
C ARG A 49 5.50 11.86 2.08
N ASP A 50 4.28 11.80 2.61
CA ASP A 50 3.15 11.11 2.00
C ASP A 50 1.93 12.03 2.00
N PRO A 51 1.77 12.88 0.95
CA PRO A 51 0.68 13.85 0.89
C PRO A 51 -0.69 13.17 0.70
N TRP A 52 -0.72 11.85 0.50
CA TRP A 52 -1.92 11.07 0.23
C TRP A 52 -2.43 10.29 1.45
N ASN A 53 -1.69 10.28 2.57
CA ASN A 53 -1.97 9.48 3.77
C ASN A 53 -3.21 9.96 4.54
N PHE A 54 -4.39 9.80 3.93
CA PHE A 54 -5.70 10.03 4.53
C PHE A 54 -6.47 8.71 4.44
N LYS A 55 -6.70 8.01 5.56
CA LYS A 55 -7.30 6.66 5.61
C LYS A 55 -8.49 6.49 4.64
N ILE A 56 -8.28 5.64 3.63
CA ILE A 56 -9.10 5.52 2.41
C ILE A 56 -10.15 4.43 2.59
N TRP A 57 -11.40 4.84 2.81
CA TRP A 57 -12.57 3.97 2.58
C TRP A 57 -13.75 4.75 1.95
N ASP A 58 -13.73 6.08 2.04
CA ASP A 58 -14.74 6.95 1.43
C ASP A 58 -14.08 8.21 0.85
N THR A 59 -13.90 8.20 -0.47
CA THR A 59 -13.25 9.29 -1.20
C THR A 59 -14.07 10.58 -1.25
N SER A 60 -15.39 10.50 -1.04
CA SER A 60 -16.28 11.67 -1.06
C SER A 60 -16.03 12.61 0.12
N LYS A 61 -15.66 12.06 1.28
CA LYS A 61 -15.37 12.80 2.53
C LYS A 61 -14.11 13.67 2.44
N TYR A 62 -13.23 13.43 1.46
CA TYR A 62 -11.93 14.10 1.36
C TYR A 62 -11.76 14.92 0.07
N LYS A 63 -12.84 15.16 -0.68
CA LYS A 63 -12.81 16.04 -1.87
C LYS A 63 -12.14 17.39 -1.60
N HIS A 64 -12.36 17.98 -0.43
CA HIS A 64 -11.73 19.23 -0.02
C HIS A 64 -10.21 19.13 0.11
N ARG A 65 -9.67 18.00 0.59
CA ARG A 65 -8.22 17.78 0.71
C ARG A 65 -7.57 17.60 -0.65
N TYR A 66 -8.18 16.81 -1.52
CA TYR A 66 -7.73 16.68 -2.91
C TYR A 66 -7.73 18.03 -3.63
N ARG A 67 -8.78 18.84 -3.46
CA ARG A 67 -8.82 20.19 -4.04
C ARG A 67 -7.71 21.09 -3.48
N ALA A 68 -7.48 21.08 -2.17
CA ALA A 68 -6.42 21.86 -1.55
C ALA A 68 -5.03 21.45 -2.08
N MET A 69 -4.78 20.15 -2.18
CA MET A 69 -3.53 19.60 -2.71
C MET A 69 -3.34 19.95 -4.19
N PHE A 70 -4.39 19.83 -5.00
CA PHE A 70 -4.37 20.25 -6.40
C PHE A 70 -3.97 21.73 -6.52
N ASN A 71 -4.63 22.60 -5.75
CA ASN A 71 -4.32 24.03 -5.75
C ASN A 71 -2.87 24.30 -5.34
N ILE A 72 -2.33 23.56 -4.38
CA ILE A 72 -0.92 23.70 -3.99
C ILE A 72 -0.02 23.29 -5.15
N LEU A 73 -0.24 22.12 -5.76
CA LEU A 73 0.61 21.62 -6.85
C LEU A 73 0.63 22.55 -8.08
N ILE A 74 -0.50 23.18 -8.37
CA ILE A 74 -0.63 24.14 -9.48
C ILE A 74 0.29 25.35 -9.29
N LEU A 75 0.52 25.79 -8.04
CA LEU A 75 1.44 26.89 -7.73
C LEU A 75 2.91 26.54 -8.01
N PHE A 76 3.25 25.26 -8.18
CA PHE A 76 4.61 24.81 -8.47
C PHE A 76 4.80 24.38 -9.94
N LEU A 77 3.75 24.42 -10.76
CA LEU A 77 3.92 24.15 -12.18
C LEU A 77 4.76 25.25 -12.82
N SER A 78 5.67 24.86 -13.72
CA SER A 78 6.47 25.81 -14.51
C SER A 78 5.58 26.65 -15.44
N ASP A 79 6.05 27.83 -15.84
CA ASP A 79 5.33 28.67 -16.81
C ASP A 79 5.01 27.91 -18.10
N ASN A 80 5.97 27.12 -18.61
CA ASN A 80 5.79 26.26 -19.77
C ASN A 80 4.68 25.21 -19.56
N SER A 81 4.62 24.60 -18.36
CA SER A 81 3.57 23.65 -18.01
C SER A 81 2.20 24.34 -17.94
N ILE A 82 2.15 25.56 -17.40
CA ILE A 82 0.92 26.35 -17.31
C ILE A 82 0.44 26.74 -18.72
N GLU A 83 1.32 27.21 -19.59
CA GLU A 83 1.01 27.54 -20.99
C GLU A 83 0.53 26.31 -21.76
N TYR A 84 1.24 25.18 -21.65
CA TYR A 84 0.83 23.91 -22.25
C TYR A 84 -0.59 23.50 -21.82
N LEU A 85 -0.92 23.64 -20.53
CA LEU A 85 -2.25 23.29 -20.03
C LEU A 85 -3.34 24.28 -20.50
N LYS A 86 -3.00 25.57 -20.69
CA LYS A 86 -3.92 26.56 -21.26
C LYS A 86 -4.30 26.25 -22.72
N GLU A 87 -3.37 25.75 -23.53
CA GLU A 87 -3.65 25.35 -24.93
C GLU A 87 -4.73 24.28 -25.04
N TYR A 88 -4.89 23.44 -24.01
CA TYR A 88 -5.95 22.43 -23.92
C TYR A 88 -7.20 22.94 -23.17
N GLY A 89 -7.38 24.26 -23.06
CA GLY A 89 -8.57 24.88 -22.49
C GLY A 89 -8.65 24.83 -20.95
N ILE A 90 -7.52 24.62 -20.26
CA ILE A 90 -7.46 24.67 -18.80
C ILE A 90 -7.15 26.09 -18.34
N GLU A 91 -8.20 26.86 -18.05
CA GLU A 91 -8.04 28.19 -17.46
C GLU A 91 -8.03 28.09 -15.92
N PHE A 92 -6.83 28.01 -15.33
CA PHE A 92 -6.65 27.97 -13.87
C PHE A 92 -7.25 29.18 -13.13
N PHE A 93 -7.55 30.27 -13.84
CA PHE A 93 -8.15 31.49 -13.32
C PHE A 93 -9.59 31.31 -12.78
N THR A 94 -10.26 30.19 -13.10
CA THR A 94 -11.58 29.85 -12.54
C THR A 94 -11.51 29.02 -11.25
N ILE A 95 -10.36 28.42 -10.94
CA ILE A 95 -10.16 27.59 -9.76
C ILE A 95 -9.82 28.49 -8.57
N GLN A 96 -10.78 29.33 -8.17
CA GLN A 96 -10.65 30.08 -6.94
C GLN A 96 -10.56 29.09 -5.76
N PRO A 97 -9.53 29.18 -4.90
CA PRO A 97 -9.55 28.50 -3.63
C PRO A 97 -10.67 29.12 -2.79
N LYS A 98 -11.86 28.49 -2.76
CA LYS A 98 -12.94 28.89 -1.83
C LYS A 98 -12.49 28.89 -0.37
N TYR A 99 -11.37 28.21 -0.08
CA TYR A 99 -10.74 28.12 1.24
C TYR A 99 -9.25 28.47 1.14
N SER A 100 -8.96 29.66 0.61
CA SER A 100 -7.76 30.38 1.04
C SER A 100 -7.99 30.80 2.50
N PHE A 101 -7.08 30.44 3.40
CA PHE A 101 -7.07 30.97 4.79
C PHE A 101 -6.88 32.50 4.85
N ARG A 102 -6.86 33.18 3.70
CA ARG A 102 -7.12 34.61 3.56
C ARG A 102 -8.38 34.82 2.73
N SER A 103 -9.44 35.22 3.42
CA SER A 103 -10.65 35.81 2.86
C SER A 103 -10.29 37.05 2.05
N ASN A 104 -9.97 36.90 0.76
CA ASN A 104 -10.04 37.98 -0.19
C ASN A 104 -10.39 37.45 -1.60
N PRO A 105 -11.65 37.56 -2.07
CA PRO A 105 -12.13 36.97 -3.32
C PRO A 105 -11.58 37.59 -4.63
N ARG A 106 -10.58 38.48 -4.56
CA ARG A 106 -10.14 39.29 -5.71
C ARG A 106 -8.63 39.46 -5.81
N ARG A 107 -7.86 38.44 -5.46
CA ARG A 107 -6.47 38.37 -5.92
C ARG A 107 -6.37 37.33 -7.00
N ILE A 108 -6.16 37.81 -8.23
CA ILE A 108 -5.44 37.09 -9.29
C ILE A 108 -4.30 36.35 -8.58
N ILE A 109 -4.21 35.03 -8.75
CA ILE A 109 -3.08 34.26 -8.23
C ILE A 109 -1.85 34.86 -8.90
N ASP A 110 -1.15 35.71 -8.17
CA ASP A 110 0.14 36.20 -8.58
C ASP A 110 1.09 35.01 -8.41
N TYR A 111 1.43 34.36 -9.54
CA TYR A 111 2.30 33.19 -9.57
C TYR A 111 3.70 33.49 -9.00
N ASN A 112 4.02 34.77 -8.73
CA ASN A 112 5.19 35.23 -7.99
C ASN A 112 5.06 35.15 -6.45
N THR A 113 3.98 34.59 -5.90
CA THR A 113 3.87 34.35 -4.46
C THR A 113 4.74 33.16 -4.05
N SER A 114 5.96 33.47 -3.58
CA SER A 114 6.86 32.48 -2.97
C SER A 114 6.13 31.74 -1.85
N THR A 115 5.87 30.45 -2.09
CA THR A 115 5.41 29.54 -1.05
C THR A 115 6.51 29.40 -0.01
N LEU A 116 6.14 29.30 1.27
CA LEU A 116 7.11 29.16 2.37
C LEU A 116 7.98 27.89 2.25
N PHE A 117 7.54 26.91 1.47
CA PHE A 117 8.10 25.58 1.39
C PHE A 117 7.97 25.03 -0.02
N ASN A 118 8.99 24.34 -0.52
CA ASN A 118 8.89 23.52 -1.72
C ASN A 118 8.18 22.19 -1.40
N TYR A 119 6.86 22.22 -1.36
CA TYR A 119 6.04 21.06 -0.98
C TYR A 119 6.29 19.81 -1.86
N PRO A 120 6.32 19.91 -3.21
CA PRO A 120 6.59 18.73 -4.05
C PRO A 120 7.93 18.04 -3.75
N SER A 121 8.97 18.79 -3.38
CA SER A 121 10.30 18.23 -3.10
C SER A 121 10.34 17.29 -1.88
N PHE A 122 9.39 17.44 -0.95
CA PHE A 122 9.30 16.56 0.23
C PHE A 122 8.61 15.23 -0.05
N CYS A 123 7.93 15.10 -1.19
CA CYS A 123 7.16 13.90 -1.54
C CYS A 123 8.04 12.66 -1.72
N LYS A 124 7.80 11.63 -0.91
CA LYS A 124 8.48 10.32 -1.01
C LYS A 124 7.52 9.20 -1.44
N ASN A 125 6.21 9.43 -1.40
CA ASN A 125 5.20 8.52 -1.92
C ASN A 125 4.59 9.08 -3.21
N LEU A 126 4.92 8.52 -4.38
CA LEU A 126 4.31 8.92 -5.64
C LEU A 126 3.09 8.04 -5.96
N SER A 127 1.88 8.60 -5.88
CA SER A 127 0.65 7.85 -6.15
C SER A 127 -0.11 8.39 -7.37
N ILE A 128 -0.04 7.66 -8.48
CA ILE A 128 -0.83 7.92 -9.68
C ILE A 128 -2.33 7.68 -9.40
N TYR A 129 -2.66 6.73 -8.52
CA TYR A 129 -4.03 6.53 -8.06
C TYR A 129 -4.63 7.81 -7.45
N HIS A 130 -3.90 8.41 -6.51
CA HIS A 130 -4.38 9.62 -5.82
C HIS A 130 -4.39 10.84 -6.72
N ILE A 131 -3.42 10.97 -7.64
CA ILE A 131 -3.43 12.03 -8.66
C ILE A 131 -4.67 11.89 -9.57
N ASN A 132 -4.99 10.66 -10.00
CA ASN A 132 -6.22 10.38 -10.76
C ASN A 132 -7.47 10.81 -9.96
N LYS A 133 -7.58 10.37 -8.70
CA LYS A 133 -8.72 10.70 -7.83
C LYS A 133 -8.85 12.19 -7.58
N MET A 134 -7.72 12.89 -7.42
CA MET A 134 -7.69 14.33 -7.22
C MET A 134 -8.37 15.08 -8.37
N ILE A 135 -8.10 14.67 -9.60
CA ILE A 135 -8.70 15.24 -10.81
C ILE A 135 -10.15 14.79 -10.96
N ASP A 136 -10.44 13.51 -10.75
CA ASP A 136 -11.79 12.95 -10.87
C ASP A 136 -12.78 13.61 -9.89
N LEU A 137 -12.33 13.91 -8.67
CA LEU A 137 -13.15 14.57 -7.64
C LEU A 137 -13.14 16.11 -7.76
N GLY A 138 -12.30 16.65 -8.63
CA GLY A 138 -12.16 18.07 -8.92
C GLY A 138 -13.35 18.66 -9.69
N GLU A 139 -13.10 19.77 -10.37
CA GLU A 139 -14.08 20.41 -11.25
C GLU A 139 -14.25 19.62 -12.55
N HIS A 140 -15.44 19.68 -13.13
CA HIS A 140 -15.80 18.88 -14.31
C HIS A 140 -14.83 19.09 -15.49
N GLN A 141 -14.36 20.33 -15.68
CA GLN A 141 -13.40 20.70 -16.73
C GLN A 141 -12.08 19.94 -16.60
N LEU A 142 -11.59 19.68 -15.38
CA LEU A 142 -10.34 18.96 -15.15
C LEU A 142 -10.40 17.52 -15.67
N ARG A 143 -11.59 16.91 -15.73
CA ARG A 143 -11.76 15.53 -16.20
C ARG A 143 -11.52 15.40 -17.71
N TYR A 144 -11.87 16.42 -18.50
CA TYR A 144 -11.62 16.43 -19.94
C TYR A 144 -10.13 16.48 -20.26
N CYS A 145 -9.36 17.24 -19.49
CA CYS A 145 -7.93 17.43 -19.71
C CYS A 145 -7.08 16.55 -18.76
N LYS A 146 -7.68 15.54 -18.15
CA LYS A 146 -7.10 14.71 -17.08
C LYS A 146 -5.71 14.20 -17.44
N THR A 147 -5.55 13.61 -18.62
CA THR A 147 -4.26 13.05 -19.07
C THR A 147 -3.15 14.11 -19.10
N PHE A 148 -3.44 15.32 -19.56
CA PHE A 148 -2.46 16.41 -19.65
C PHE A 148 -2.07 16.91 -18.26
N ILE A 149 -3.05 17.10 -17.38
CA ILE A 149 -2.80 17.50 -15.98
C ILE A 149 -1.95 16.45 -15.26
N ILE A 150 -2.27 15.16 -15.41
CA ILE A 150 -1.50 14.07 -14.80
C ILE A 150 -0.05 14.11 -15.26
N LYS A 151 0.19 14.30 -16.57
CA LYS A 151 1.54 14.39 -17.13
C LYS A 151 2.35 15.51 -16.48
N GLU A 152 1.79 16.72 -16.38
CA GLU A 152 2.50 17.86 -15.81
C GLU A 152 2.72 17.71 -14.29
N ILE A 153 1.75 17.15 -13.55
CA ILE A 153 1.93 16.86 -12.11
C ILE A 153 3.00 15.79 -11.89
N LEU A 154 3.04 14.74 -12.71
CA LEU A 154 4.08 13.72 -12.62
C LEU A 154 5.45 14.30 -12.98
N LYS A 155 5.55 15.13 -14.02
CA LYS A 155 6.78 15.85 -14.34
C LYS A 155 7.27 16.69 -13.16
N LEU A 156 6.37 17.46 -12.54
CA LEU A 156 6.67 18.26 -11.34
C LEU A 156 7.26 17.40 -10.22
N PHE A 157 6.60 16.28 -9.87
CA PHE A 157 7.12 15.42 -8.81
C PHE A 157 8.48 14.82 -9.17
N ILE A 158 8.67 14.39 -10.41
CA ILE A 158 9.93 13.81 -10.89
C ILE A 158 11.05 14.86 -10.91
N SER A 159 10.74 16.13 -11.21
CA SER A 159 11.72 17.21 -11.24
C SER A 159 12.13 17.69 -9.84
N GLU A 160 11.17 17.72 -8.91
CA GLU A 160 11.37 18.29 -7.57
C GLU A 160 11.78 17.25 -6.53
N SER A 161 11.31 16.01 -6.65
CA SER A 161 11.66 14.93 -5.73
C SER A 161 12.78 14.08 -6.31
N SER A 162 13.90 14.05 -5.59
CA SER A 162 15.09 13.31 -5.99
C SER A 162 15.06 11.82 -5.63
N HIS A 163 14.12 11.37 -4.78
CA HIS A 163 14.14 10.01 -4.22
C HIS A 163 12.77 9.55 -3.74
N PHE A 164 12.01 8.83 -4.56
CA PHE A 164 10.78 8.16 -4.12
C PHE A 164 11.12 6.87 -3.38
N LEU A 165 10.38 6.60 -2.29
CA LEU A 165 10.48 5.36 -1.51
C LEU A 165 9.27 4.44 -1.74
N TYR A 166 8.11 5.06 -2.01
CA TYR A 166 6.84 4.39 -2.21
C TYR A 166 6.23 4.82 -3.53
N MET A 167 5.59 3.87 -4.22
CA MET A 167 4.83 4.15 -5.43
C MET A 167 3.52 3.40 -5.44
N HIS A 168 2.45 4.07 -5.87
CA HIS A 168 1.17 3.43 -6.18
C HIS A 168 0.74 3.78 -7.60
N ILE A 169 0.72 2.77 -8.46
CA ILE A 169 0.32 2.87 -9.86
C ILE A 169 -1.02 2.17 -10.09
N GLU A 170 -2.01 2.90 -10.61
CA GLU A 170 -3.34 2.37 -10.93
C GLU A 170 -4.00 3.28 -11.97
N ASN A 171 -4.86 2.71 -12.83
CA ASN A 171 -5.65 3.43 -13.83
C ASN A 171 -4.80 4.30 -14.78
N THR A 172 -3.74 3.72 -15.35
CA THR A 172 -2.83 4.40 -16.28
C THR A 172 -3.22 4.12 -17.74
N GLN A 173 -4.51 4.23 -18.08
CA GLN A 173 -5.02 4.01 -19.45
C GLN A 173 -4.72 5.21 -20.37
N TYR A 174 -3.52 5.76 -20.24
CA TYR A 174 -3.02 6.92 -20.97
C TYR A 174 -1.49 6.84 -21.01
N ASP A 175 -0.90 7.29 -22.12
CA ASP A 175 0.54 7.15 -22.34
C ASP A 175 1.35 8.11 -21.45
N ILE A 176 1.98 7.56 -20.41
CA ILE A 176 2.99 8.21 -19.56
C ILE A 176 4.38 7.59 -19.72
N THR A 177 4.58 6.71 -20.71
CA THR A 177 5.83 5.94 -20.86
C THR A 177 7.05 6.83 -21.04
N ARG A 178 6.90 7.97 -21.73
CA ARG A 178 7.97 8.96 -21.93
C ARG A 178 8.46 9.62 -20.64
N LEU A 179 7.66 9.58 -19.55
CA LEU A 179 8.05 10.14 -18.26
C LEU A 179 9.12 9.30 -17.55
N PHE A 180 9.34 8.05 -17.96
CA PHE A 180 10.25 7.11 -17.31
C PHE A 180 11.53 6.84 -18.10
N SER A 181 11.86 7.70 -19.08
CA SER A 181 12.91 7.44 -20.07
C SER A 181 14.07 8.44 -20.03
N ASN A 182 14.20 9.28 -19.00
CA ASN A 182 15.29 10.26 -18.89
C ASN A 182 16.28 9.95 -17.75
N ASP A 183 17.51 10.43 -17.81
CA ASP A 183 18.54 10.12 -16.80
C ASP A 183 18.15 10.56 -15.39
N LYS A 184 17.45 11.71 -15.25
CA LYS A 184 16.93 12.19 -13.95
C LYS A 184 15.92 11.22 -13.32
N THR A 185 15.14 10.50 -14.14
CA THR A 185 14.18 9.50 -13.67
C THR A 185 14.83 8.24 -13.14
N SER A 186 16.04 7.90 -13.58
CA SER A 186 16.76 6.75 -13.00
C SER A 186 17.04 6.96 -11.51
N LEU A 187 17.52 8.15 -11.13
CA LEU A 187 17.81 8.49 -9.75
C LEU A 187 16.55 8.50 -8.88
N ALA A 188 15.50 9.19 -9.34
CA ALA A 188 14.26 9.37 -8.57
C ALA A 188 13.56 8.05 -8.21
N PHE A 189 13.70 7.00 -9.03
CA PHE A 189 12.98 5.74 -8.87
C PHE A 189 13.86 4.59 -8.33
N SER A 190 15.19 4.72 -8.38
CA SER A 190 16.14 3.68 -7.95
C SER A 190 16.01 3.25 -6.49
N GLN A 191 15.46 4.12 -5.64
CA GLN A 191 15.28 3.91 -4.20
C GLN A 191 13.89 3.44 -3.81
N ILE A 192 12.99 3.17 -4.77
CA ILE A 192 11.65 2.66 -4.46
C ILE A 192 11.78 1.29 -3.80
N THR A 193 11.32 1.21 -2.55
CA THR A 193 11.30 -0.02 -1.75
C THR A 193 9.92 -0.65 -1.68
N GLU A 194 8.86 0.14 -1.92
CA GLU A 194 7.48 -0.35 -1.88
C GLU A 194 6.70 0.06 -3.12
N LEU A 195 6.05 -0.91 -3.75
CA LEU A 195 5.24 -0.69 -4.94
C LEU A 195 3.85 -1.33 -4.78
N ILE A 196 2.82 -0.53 -5.03
CA ILE A 196 1.43 -0.97 -5.16
C ILE A 196 1.04 -0.88 -6.62
N ILE A 197 0.62 -2.00 -7.21
CA ILE A 197 0.10 -2.08 -8.58
C ILE A 197 -1.39 -2.40 -8.51
N GLY A 198 -2.19 -1.45 -8.96
CA GLY A 198 -3.64 -1.55 -9.05
C GLY A 198 -4.16 -2.03 -10.40
N THR A 199 -5.47 -1.96 -10.58
CA THR A 199 -6.13 -2.28 -11.85
C THR A 199 -5.70 -1.36 -12.99
N LYS A 200 -5.80 -1.86 -14.23
CA LYS A 200 -5.67 -1.06 -15.47
C LYS A 200 -4.32 -0.34 -15.58
N VAL A 201 -3.23 -1.07 -15.33
CA VAL A 201 -1.86 -0.61 -15.54
C VAL A 201 -1.30 -1.26 -16.81
N GLU A 202 -0.74 -0.45 -17.71
CA GLU A 202 -0.19 -0.94 -18.97
C GLU A 202 1.12 -1.71 -18.77
N SER A 203 1.31 -2.76 -19.55
CA SER A 203 2.50 -3.62 -19.48
C SER A 203 3.80 -2.86 -19.81
N SER A 204 3.74 -1.88 -20.72
CA SER A 204 4.87 -1.04 -21.13
C SER A 204 5.42 -0.21 -19.97
N ILE A 205 4.53 0.39 -19.17
CA ILE A 205 4.92 1.20 -18.00
C ILE A 205 5.62 0.31 -16.96
N LEU A 206 5.08 -0.87 -16.68
CA LEU A 206 5.70 -1.80 -15.73
C LEU A 206 7.04 -2.34 -16.24
N HIS A 207 7.16 -2.55 -17.55
CA HIS A 207 8.45 -2.92 -18.16
C HIS A 207 9.49 -1.82 -17.96
N GLN A 208 9.15 -0.55 -18.19
CA GLN A 208 10.08 0.57 -17.92
C GLN A 208 10.44 0.66 -16.43
N LEU A 209 9.45 0.53 -15.53
CA LEU A 209 9.71 0.51 -14.09
C LEU A 209 10.64 -0.63 -13.67
N SER A 210 10.63 -1.78 -14.37
CA SER A 210 11.58 -2.86 -14.12
C SER A 210 13.04 -2.44 -14.39
N GLN A 211 13.26 -1.52 -15.32
CA GLN A 211 14.61 -1.03 -15.62
C GLN A 211 15.09 -0.03 -14.54
N LEU A 212 14.16 0.71 -13.94
CA LEU A 212 14.45 1.76 -12.94
C LEU A 212 14.48 1.24 -11.50
N CYS A 213 13.62 0.27 -11.17
CA CYS A 213 13.37 -0.20 -9.79
C CYS A 213 13.85 -1.65 -9.62
N GLN A 214 14.95 -1.86 -8.89
CA GLN A 214 15.51 -3.20 -8.66
C GLN A 214 15.60 -3.59 -7.17
N ASN A 215 15.14 -2.70 -6.27
CA ASN A 215 15.24 -2.82 -4.82
C ASN A 215 13.87 -2.87 -4.12
N ILE A 216 12.81 -3.25 -4.84
CA ILE A 216 11.46 -3.36 -4.27
C ILE A 216 11.45 -4.53 -3.27
N LYS A 217 11.20 -4.19 -2.01
CA LYS A 217 11.08 -5.12 -0.88
C LYS A 217 9.63 -5.52 -0.62
N ARG A 218 8.68 -4.61 -0.84
CA ARG A 218 7.25 -4.85 -0.65
C ARG A 218 6.50 -4.61 -1.96
N LEU A 219 5.82 -5.65 -2.45
CA LEU A 219 4.99 -5.60 -3.64
C LEU A 219 3.55 -5.94 -3.27
N ASN A 220 2.63 -5.02 -3.58
CA ASN A 220 1.19 -5.23 -3.42
C ASN A 220 0.50 -5.21 -4.79
N LEU A 221 -0.21 -6.29 -5.10
CA LEU A 221 -0.97 -6.47 -6.34
C LEU A 221 -2.47 -6.39 -6.02
N THR A 222 -3.05 -5.21 -6.20
CA THR A 222 -4.45 -4.91 -5.83
C THR A 222 -5.39 -4.91 -7.03
N GLY A 223 -6.48 -5.65 -6.95
CA GLY A 223 -7.46 -5.81 -8.02
C GLY A 223 -6.89 -6.46 -9.29
N ILE A 224 -5.78 -7.20 -9.19
CA ILE A 224 -5.14 -7.82 -10.35
C ILE A 224 -5.83 -9.13 -10.70
N ASP A 225 -6.84 -9.03 -11.56
CA ASP A 225 -7.55 -10.20 -12.06
C ASP A 225 -6.64 -11.01 -13.01
N TYR A 226 -5.99 -10.34 -13.95
CA TYR A 226 -5.08 -10.95 -14.93
C TYR A 226 -3.73 -10.23 -14.93
N PRO A 227 -2.62 -10.92 -14.58
CA PRO A 227 -1.30 -10.30 -14.64
C PRO A 227 -0.85 -10.08 -16.08
N ASN A 228 0.06 -9.13 -16.30
CA ASN A 228 0.65 -8.85 -17.61
C ASN A 228 2.16 -9.11 -17.62
N GLN A 229 2.78 -9.05 -18.81
CA GLN A 229 4.21 -9.34 -18.96
C GLN A 229 5.09 -8.37 -18.17
N GLY A 230 4.74 -7.09 -18.13
CA GLY A 230 5.50 -6.08 -17.40
C GLY A 230 5.56 -6.34 -15.89
N MET A 231 4.52 -6.92 -15.29
CA MET A 231 4.57 -7.36 -13.88
C MET A 231 5.62 -8.46 -13.66
N ILE A 232 5.72 -9.40 -14.59
CA ILE A 232 6.68 -10.50 -14.51
C ILE A 232 8.10 -9.97 -14.67
N ASP A 233 8.32 -9.07 -15.64
CA ASP A 233 9.60 -8.42 -15.88
C ASP A 233 10.05 -7.64 -14.64
N LEU A 234 9.12 -6.89 -14.03
CA LEU A 234 9.36 -6.18 -12.78
C LEU A 234 9.75 -7.12 -11.64
N ILE A 235 9.04 -8.23 -11.41
CA ILE A 235 9.39 -9.17 -10.33
C ILE A 235 10.74 -9.84 -10.60
N LYS A 236 11.01 -10.19 -11.86
CA LYS A 236 12.23 -10.89 -12.27
C LYS A 236 13.49 -10.15 -11.84
N VAL A 237 13.53 -8.84 -12.03
CA VAL A 237 14.72 -8.00 -11.75
C VAL A 237 14.92 -7.66 -10.28
N GLN A 238 13.94 -7.92 -9.39
CA GLN A 238 14.07 -7.56 -7.98
C GLN A 238 15.14 -8.39 -7.28
N LYS A 239 16.06 -7.71 -6.58
CA LYS A 239 17.16 -8.36 -5.85
C LYS A 239 16.67 -9.04 -4.56
N ASN A 240 15.81 -8.37 -3.81
CA ASN A 240 15.28 -8.87 -2.53
C ASN A 240 13.81 -8.47 -2.35
N LEU A 241 12.89 -9.37 -2.74
CA LEU A 241 11.45 -9.20 -2.50
C LEU A 241 11.07 -9.92 -1.21
N ASN A 242 10.65 -9.18 -0.18
CA ASN A 242 10.40 -9.73 1.16
C ASN A 242 8.91 -9.86 1.50
N TYR A 243 8.10 -8.90 1.05
CA TYR A 243 6.68 -8.82 1.36
C TYR A 243 5.89 -8.86 0.05
N LEU A 244 4.99 -9.83 -0.06
CA LEU A 244 4.12 -9.99 -1.21
C LEU A 244 2.67 -9.98 -0.77
N GLU A 245 1.86 -9.16 -1.42
CA GLU A 245 0.43 -9.04 -1.16
C GLU A 245 -0.38 -9.18 -2.45
N PHE A 246 -1.44 -9.99 -2.40
CA PHE A 246 -2.45 -10.08 -3.45
C PHE A 246 -3.81 -9.68 -2.92
N ASN A 247 -4.54 -8.85 -3.64
CA ASN A 247 -5.92 -8.57 -3.31
C ASN A 247 -6.76 -8.72 -4.58
N SER A 248 -7.48 -9.84 -4.72
CA SER A 248 -8.34 -10.08 -5.87
C SER A 248 -9.75 -9.55 -5.62
N ASN A 249 -10.27 -8.81 -6.61
CA ASN A 249 -11.67 -8.39 -6.62
C ASN A 249 -12.60 -9.55 -7.06
N LEU A 250 -12.08 -10.47 -7.88
CA LEU A 250 -12.80 -11.65 -8.33
C LEU A 250 -12.58 -12.83 -7.39
N ILE A 251 -13.67 -13.53 -7.05
CA ILE A 251 -13.62 -14.78 -6.28
C ILE A 251 -13.07 -15.91 -7.12
N ASP A 252 -13.50 -16.02 -8.39
CA ASP A 252 -13.08 -17.07 -9.29
C ASP A 252 -12.57 -16.48 -10.59
N LYS A 253 -11.36 -16.88 -10.98
CA LYS A 253 -10.76 -16.50 -12.26
C LYS A 253 -10.23 -17.70 -13.01
N LYS A 254 -10.17 -17.57 -14.34
CA LYS A 254 -9.56 -18.56 -15.23
C LYS A 254 -8.03 -18.43 -15.14
N LYS A 255 -7.34 -19.58 -15.03
CA LYS A 255 -5.87 -19.64 -15.12
C LYS A 255 -5.48 -19.39 -16.57
N ASP A 256 -4.72 -18.34 -16.83
CA ASP A 256 -4.17 -18.05 -18.15
C ASP A 256 -2.64 -18.23 -18.17
N LYS A 257 -2.04 -18.01 -19.35
CA LYS A 257 -0.59 -18.13 -19.55
C LYS A 257 0.18 -17.18 -18.63
N GLN A 258 -0.29 -15.94 -18.46
CA GLN A 258 0.40 -14.95 -17.64
C GLN A 258 0.33 -15.29 -16.15
N THR A 259 -0.79 -15.83 -15.67
CA THR A 259 -0.94 -16.35 -14.30
C THR A 259 0.07 -17.45 -14.01
N ILE A 260 0.28 -18.37 -14.97
CA ILE A 260 1.28 -19.44 -14.85
C ILE A 260 2.69 -18.84 -14.79
N SER A 261 3.02 -17.93 -15.72
CA SER A 261 4.33 -17.27 -15.77
C SER A 261 4.64 -16.49 -14.49
N LEU A 262 3.67 -15.74 -13.96
CA LEU A 262 3.79 -15.02 -12.70
C LEU A 262 4.02 -15.99 -11.54
N GLY A 263 3.24 -17.06 -11.44
CA GLY A 263 3.43 -18.09 -10.43
C GLY A 263 4.83 -18.72 -10.49
N ASN A 264 5.33 -19.04 -11.67
CA ASN A 264 6.68 -19.56 -11.86
C ASN A 264 7.76 -18.56 -11.43
N MET A 265 7.58 -17.28 -11.73
CA MET A 265 8.52 -16.25 -11.31
C MET A 265 8.56 -16.08 -9.78
N LEU A 266 7.40 -16.13 -9.12
CA LEU A 266 7.31 -16.06 -7.67
C LEU A 266 7.93 -17.26 -6.98
N LYS A 267 7.84 -18.47 -7.58
CA LYS A 267 8.55 -19.66 -7.08
C LYS A 267 10.06 -19.42 -7.07
N LEU A 268 10.63 -18.79 -8.10
CA LEU A 268 12.06 -18.44 -8.14
C LEU A 268 12.45 -17.40 -7.08
N LYS A 269 11.50 -16.56 -6.64
CA LYS A 269 11.72 -15.56 -5.57
C LYS A 269 11.33 -16.04 -4.18
N SER A 270 10.90 -17.30 -4.03
CA SER A 270 10.38 -17.83 -2.76
C SER A 270 11.37 -17.75 -1.60
N ASN A 271 12.67 -17.78 -1.88
CA ASN A 271 13.71 -17.73 -0.86
C ASN A 271 13.86 -16.37 -0.17
N SER A 272 13.48 -15.25 -0.81
CA SER A 272 13.57 -13.92 -0.19
C SER A 272 12.28 -13.50 0.53
N ILE A 273 11.16 -14.13 0.19
CA ILE A 273 9.83 -13.73 0.68
C ILE A 273 9.61 -14.30 2.08
N ILE A 274 9.42 -13.39 3.03
CA ILE A 274 9.17 -13.69 4.44
C ILE A 274 7.72 -13.45 4.85
N SER A 275 6.96 -12.69 4.06
CA SER A 275 5.55 -12.39 4.31
C SER A 275 4.73 -12.55 3.05
N LEU A 276 3.68 -13.36 3.14
CA LEU A 276 2.69 -13.56 2.08
C LEU A 276 1.31 -13.20 2.62
N ASN A 277 0.70 -12.18 2.03
CA ASN A 277 -0.68 -11.78 2.29
C ASN A 277 -1.54 -12.01 1.04
N PHE A 278 -2.73 -12.58 1.17
CA PHE A 278 -3.65 -12.60 0.05
C PHE A 278 -5.14 -12.58 0.42
N LYS A 279 -5.93 -11.87 -0.38
CA LYS A 279 -7.40 -11.91 -0.33
C LYS A 279 -7.95 -12.48 -1.62
N ASN A 280 -8.75 -13.56 -1.51
CA ASN A 280 -9.42 -14.28 -2.60
C ASN A 280 -8.53 -14.80 -3.75
N GLU A 281 -7.21 -14.66 -3.68
CA GLU A 281 -6.31 -15.06 -4.76
C GLU A 281 -5.84 -16.51 -4.62
N LEU A 282 -6.68 -17.53 -4.91
CA LEU A 282 -6.22 -18.93 -4.85
C LEU A 282 -5.53 -19.43 -6.12
N GLN A 283 -5.74 -18.77 -7.26
CA GLN A 283 -5.29 -19.29 -8.54
C GLN A 283 -3.76 -19.27 -8.68
N ILE A 284 -3.11 -18.25 -8.12
CA ILE A 284 -1.65 -18.17 -7.98
C ILE A 284 -1.19 -18.85 -6.69
N THR A 285 -1.79 -18.52 -5.55
CA THR A 285 -1.26 -18.91 -4.21
C THR A 285 -1.19 -20.43 -4.02
N LEU A 286 -2.17 -21.18 -4.51
CA LEU A 286 -2.20 -22.65 -4.42
C LEU A 286 -0.96 -23.31 -5.04
N GLU A 287 -0.44 -22.71 -6.12
CA GLU A 287 0.71 -23.23 -6.87
C GLU A 287 2.05 -22.86 -6.24
N ILE A 288 2.10 -21.71 -5.56
CA ILE A 288 3.35 -21.14 -5.05
C ILE A 288 3.59 -21.48 -3.58
N LEU A 289 2.54 -21.69 -2.77
CA LEU A 289 2.63 -21.95 -1.32
C LEU A 289 3.66 -23.03 -0.93
N PRO A 290 3.76 -24.19 -1.61
CA PRO A 290 4.75 -25.21 -1.28
C PRO A 290 6.21 -24.76 -1.34
N TYR A 291 6.50 -23.69 -2.08
CA TYR A 291 7.85 -23.17 -2.26
C TYR A 291 8.28 -22.24 -1.11
N PHE A 292 7.35 -21.77 -0.28
CA PHE A 292 7.64 -20.84 0.82
C PHE A 292 7.90 -21.53 2.18
N THR A 293 8.09 -22.85 2.19
CA THR A 293 8.17 -23.66 3.42
C THR A 293 9.33 -23.30 4.36
N GLN A 294 10.43 -22.76 3.83
CA GLN A 294 11.65 -22.52 4.59
C GLN A 294 11.80 -21.09 5.14
N ASN A 295 11.25 -20.07 4.48
CA ASN A 295 11.53 -18.66 4.80
C ASN A 295 10.32 -17.87 5.29
N LEU A 296 9.10 -18.36 5.02
CA LEU A 296 7.88 -17.64 5.37
C LEU A 296 7.71 -17.53 6.89
N ARG A 297 7.63 -16.29 7.37
CA ARG A 297 7.39 -15.94 8.78
C ARG A 297 5.98 -15.44 9.01
N GLU A 298 5.38 -14.81 8.01
CA GLU A 298 4.02 -14.30 8.09
C GLU A 298 3.18 -14.83 6.93
N LEU A 299 2.06 -15.47 7.28
CA LEU A 299 1.04 -15.90 6.34
C LEU A 299 -0.29 -15.27 6.75
N LYS A 300 -0.82 -14.41 5.89
CA LYS A 300 -2.11 -13.75 6.09
C LYS A 300 -3.02 -14.02 4.91
N PHE A 301 -4.24 -14.46 5.15
CA PHE A 301 -5.20 -14.55 4.06
C PHE A 301 -6.65 -14.46 4.49
N GLU A 302 -7.50 -14.10 3.54
CA GLU A 302 -8.95 -14.14 3.66
C GLU A 302 -9.52 -14.67 2.35
N VAL A 303 -10.23 -15.80 2.42
CA VAL A 303 -10.77 -16.46 1.23
C VAL A 303 -12.27 -16.61 1.36
N ASN A 304 -13.00 -16.21 0.31
CA ASN A 304 -14.44 -16.39 0.24
C ASN A 304 -14.81 -17.88 0.28
N THR A 305 -15.81 -18.24 1.08
CA THR A 305 -16.25 -19.62 1.28
C THR A 305 -16.91 -20.25 0.05
N ARG A 306 -17.27 -19.44 -0.95
CA ARG A 306 -17.81 -19.88 -2.24
C ARG A 306 -16.75 -20.08 -3.32
N HIS A 307 -15.47 -19.88 -3.02
CA HIS A 307 -14.42 -20.00 -4.02
C HIS A 307 -14.27 -21.46 -4.50
N ARG A 308 -14.29 -21.68 -5.82
CA ARG A 308 -14.24 -23.02 -6.43
C ARG A 308 -12.99 -23.85 -6.09
N LEU A 309 -11.89 -23.20 -5.69
CA LEU A 309 -10.63 -23.86 -5.36
C LEU A 309 -10.45 -24.12 -3.86
N LEU A 310 -11.43 -23.77 -3.04
CA LEU A 310 -11.32 -23.77 -1.58
C LEU A 310 -10.96 -25.15 -1.01
N SER A 311 -11.66 -26.21 -1.43
CA SER A 311 -11.37 -27.57 -0.96
C SER A 311 -9.96 -28.03 -1.33
N ARG A 312 -9.49 -27.70 -2.54
CA ARG A 312 -8.11 -28.01 -2.98
C ARG A 312 -7.08 -27.22 -2.17
N PHE A 313 -7.39 -25.97 -1.86
CA PHE A 313 -6.56 -25.11 -1.06
C PHE A 313 -6.41 -25.62 0.37
N TYR A 314 -7.49 -26.08 1.01
CA TYR A 314 -7.44 -26.69 2.35
C TYR A 314 -6.56 -27.94 2.38
N LEU A 315 -6.80 -28.91 1.47
CA LEU A 315 -5.97 -30.11 1.36
C LEU A 315 -4.49 -29.77 1.14
N LYS A 316 -4.22 -28.71 0.35
CA LYS A 316 -2.87 -28.25 0.10
C LYS A 316 -2.22 -27.70 1.36
N LEU A 317 -2.90 -26.83 2.10
CA LEU A 317 -2.39 -26.27 3.36
C LEU A 317 -2.12 -27.35 4.40
N GLU A 318 -3.03 -28.31 4.56
CA GLU A 318 -2.85 -29.44 5.50
C GLU A 318 -1.60 -30.27 5.18
N SER A 319 -1.16 -30.31 3.93
CA SER A 319 0.05 -31.04 3.52
C SER A 319 1.35 -30.29 3.82
N ILE A 320 1.31 -28.95 3.95
CA ILE A 320 2.50 -28.09 3.99
C ILE A 320 2.98 -27.89 5.44
N LYS A 321 4.31 -27.84 5.62
CA LYS A 321 4.98 -27.45 6.86
C LYS A 321 5.77 -26.16 6.66
N PHE A 322 5.41 -25.10 7.36
CA PHE A 322 6.14 -23.83 7.36
C PHE A 322 7.09 -23.78 8.55
N SER A 323 8.39 -23.87 8.29
CA SER A 323 9.43 -24.09 9.33
C SER A 323 9.80 -22.84 10.12
N GLN A 324 9.42 -21.66 9.64
CA GLN A 324 9.73 -20.36 10.24
C GLN A 324 8.49 -19.54 10.54
N LEU A 325 7.28 -20.13 10.47
CA LEU A 325 6.04 -19.37 10.61
C LEU A 325 5.91 -18.82 12.03
N GLU A 326 5.83 -17.50 12.14
CA GLU A 326 5.70 -16.77 13.40
C GLU A 326 4.32 -16.11 13.54
N SER A 327 3.67 -15.78 12.43
CA SER A 327 2.34 -15.18 12.40
C SER A 327 1.45 -15.86 11.37
N LEU A 328 0.25 -16.25 11.82
CA LEU A 328 -0.81 -16.78 10.98
C LEU A 328 -2.10 -15.98 11.18
N GLU A 329 -2.58 -15.32 10.13
CA GLU A 329 -3.88 -14.65 10.10
C GLU A 329 -4.75 -15.27 9.01
N CYS A 330 -5.89 -15.88 9.35
CA CYS A 330 -6.70 -16.61 8.37
C CYS A 330 -8.19 -16.67 8.73
N ASN A 331 -9.03 -17.11 7.80
CA ASN A 331 -10.44 -17.43 8.01
C ASN A 331 -10.76 -18.91 7.74
N LEU A 332 -9.81 -19.81 8.04
CA LEU A 332 -9.94 -21.26 7.83
C LEU A 332 -10.98 -21.89 8.78
N PRO A 333 -11.62 -23.02 8.39
CA PRO A 333 -12.30 -23.88 9.35
C PRO A 333 -11.33 -24.33 10.45
N PHE A 334 -11.82 -24.49 11.68
CA PHE A 334 -10.98 -24.78 12.84
C PHE A 334 -10.23 -26.10 12.69
N LYS A 335 -10.85 -27.14 12.12
CA LYS A 335 -10.17 -28.42 11.86
C LYS A 335 -9.00 -28.29 10.89
N VAL A 336 -9.14 -27.49 9.83
CA VAL A 336 -8.06 -27.24 8.86
C VAL A 336 -6.94 -26.44 9.50
N LEU A 337 -7.29 -25.40 10.28
CA LEU A 337 -6.32 -24.59 11.01
C LEU A 337 -5.52 -25.43 12.03
N ALA A 338 -6.19 -26.32 12.77
CA ALA A 338 -5.55 -27.24 13.70
C ALA A 338 -4.46 -28.08 13.00
N LYS A 339 -4.75 -28.64 11.82
CA LYS A 339 -3.78 -29.42 11.04
C LYS A 339 -2.58 -28.59 10.57
N VAL A 340 -2.78 -27.33 10.20
CA VAL A 340 -1.69 -26.41 9.86
C VAL A 340 -0.81 -26.13 11.08
N ILE A 341 -1.43 -25.91 12.25
CA ILE A 341 -0.74 -25.65 13.52
C ILE A 341 0.06 -26.87 14.00
N GLU A 342 -0.51 -28.07 13.94
CA GLU A 342 0.20 -29.32 14.28
C GLU A 342 1.54 -29.44 13.50
N LYS A 343 1.58 -28.98 12.25
CA LYS A 343 2.79 -29.04 11.41
C LYS A 343 3.74 -27.87 11.61
N SER A 344 3.20 -26.66 11.86
CA SER A 344 3.93 -25.39 11.73
C SER A 344 3.93 -24.53 13.00
N GLY A 345 3.39 -25.05 14.11
CA GLY A 345 3.06 -24.26 15.30
C GLY A 345 4.24 -23.88 16.20
N ASN A 346 5.38 -24.57 16.08
CA ASN A 346 6.50 -24.48 17.01
C ASN A 346 7.11 -23.07 17.17
N LYS A 347 6.97 -22.21 16.17
CA LYS A 347 7.47 -20.83 16.17
C LYS A 347 6.37 -19.78 16.15
N LEU A 348 5.09 -20.19 16.11
CA LEU A 348 3.96 -19.26 16.10
C LEU A 348 3.97 -18.42 17.37
N LYS A 349 3.96 -17.10 17.17
CA LYS A 349 3.84 -16.06 18.19
C LYS A 349 2.50 -15.35 18.11
N ARG A 350 1.89 -15.32 16.92
CA ARG A 350 0.62 -14.63 16.67
C ARG A 350 -0.31 -15.50 15.84
N ILE A 351 -1.53 -15.71 16.33
CA ILE A 351 -2.62 -16.37 15.62
C ILE A 351 -3.82 -15.43 15.63
N ILE A 352 -4.31 -15.06 14.45
CA ILE A 352 -5.52 -14.26 14.27
C ILE A 352 -6.47 -15.04 13.38
N HIS A 353 -7.57 -15.51 13.94
CA HIS A 353 -8.67 -16.09 13.19
C HIS A 353 -9.73 -15.02 12.95
N LYS A 354 -9.97 -14.69 11.68
CA LYS A 354 -11.04 -13.79 11.27
C LYS A 354 -12.34 -14.56 11.14
N LYS A 355 -13.44 -13.84 11.40
CA LYS A 355 -14.80 -14.36 11.22
C LYS A 355 -14.95 -15.04 9.85
N GLY A 356 -15.16 -16.36 9.89
CA GLY A 356 -15.32 -17.24 8.76
C GLY A 356 -16.43 -18.27 9.03
N CYS A 357 -16.60 -19.24 8.13
CA CYS A 357 -17.51 -20.37 8.38
C CYS A 357 -16.80 -21.41 9.25
N TYR A 358 -16.81 -21.23 10.57
CA TYR A 358 -16.39 -22.27 11.51
C TYR A 358 -17.62 -22.93 12.12
N ASN A 359 -17.52 -24.24 12.34
CA ASN A 359 -18.45 -24.99 13.15
C ASN A 359 -17.96 -24.88 14.60
N SER A 360 -18.81 -24.43 15.53
CA SER A 360 -18.46 -24.34 16.96
C SER A 360 -17.99 -25.68 17.50
N ASN A 361 -18.51 -26.80 16.96
CA ASN A 361 -18.15 -28.14 17.38
C ASN A 361 -16.73 -28.55 16.98
N GLU A 362 -15.99 -27.74 16.22
CA GLU A 362 -14.60 -28.01 15.82
C GLU A 362 -13.56 -27.28 16.67
N ILE A 363 -13.99 -26.44 17.61
CA ILE A 363 -13.08 -25.60 18.39
C ILE A 363 -12.10 -26.42 19.24
N GLU A 364 -12.52 -27.58 19.73
CA GLU A 364 -11.68 -28.49 20.49
C GLU A 364 -10.42 -28.92 19.72
N PHE A 365 -10.55 -29.19 18.40
CA PHE A 365 -9.39 -29.51 17.56
C PHE A 365 -8.39 -28.37 17.53
N LEU A 366 -8.87 -27.13 17.46
CA LEU A 366 -8.02 -25.95 17.43
C LEU A 366 -7.34 -25.72 18.79
N ILE A 367 -8.09 -25.81 19.89
CA ILE A 367 -7.56 -25.66 21.25
C ILE A 367 -6.45 -26.69 21.48
N ASN A 368 -6.72 -27.96 21.21
CA ASN A 368 -5.74 -29.05 21.39
C ASN A 368 -4.48 -28.84 20.55
N ALA A 369 -4.63 -28.42 19.29
CA ALA A 369 -3.50 -28.14 18.41
C ALA A 369 -2.66 -26.96 18.91
N ILE A 370 -3.29 -25.88 19.36
CA ILE A 370 -2.60 -24.70 19.91
C ILE A 370 -1.83 -25.09 21.17
N SER A 371 -2.49 -25.70 22.16
CA SER A 371 -1.90 -26.07 23.44
C SER A 371 -0.71 -27.02 23.28
N SER A 372 -0.77 -27.93 22.30
CA SER A 372 0.28 -28.94 22.10
C SER A 372 1.44 -28.48 21.23
N ASN A 373 1.29 -27.41 20.45
CA ASN A 373 2.28 -27.05 19.42
C ASN A 373 2.77 -25.59 19.47
N CYS A 374 2.05 -24.68 20.14
CA CYS A 374 2.31 -23.23 20.10
C CYS A 374 2.89 -22.69 21.41
N PHE A 375 4.06 -23.18 21.82
CA PHE A 375 4.73 -22.77 23.07
C PHE A 375 5.28 -21.33 23.07
N LYS A 376 5.34 -20.66 21.91
CA LYS A 376 5.83 -19.28 21.77
C LYS A 376 4.72 -18.25 21.55
N LEU A 377 3.46 -18.68 21.69
CA LEU A 377 2.30 -17.85 21.42
C LEU A 377 2.25 -16.65 22.39
N LYS A 378 2.09 -15.45 21.83
CA LYS A 378 1.97 -14.18 22.57
C LYS A 378 0.65 -13.47 22.30
N CYS A 379 0.06 -13.72 21.14
CA CYS A 379 -1.18 -13.08 20.71
C CYS A 379 -2.08 -14.13 20.07
N LEU A 380 -3.27 -14.27 20.63
CA LEU A 380 -4.33 -15.12 20.11
C LEU A 380 -5.60 -14.27 19.97
N HIS A 381 -6.15 -14.24 18.75
CA HIS A 381 -7.46 -13.68 18.48
C HIS A 381 -8.30 -14.74 17.78
N ILE A 382 -9.27 -15.30 18.47
CA ILE A 382 -10.20 -16.31 17.95
C ILE A 382 -11.60 -16.00 18.47
N GLU A 383 -12.62 -16.26 17.67
CA GLU A 383 -14.02 -16.13 18.12
C GLU A 383 -14.39 -17.41 18.88
N ILE A 384 -14.56 -17.29 20.20
CA ILE A 384 -15.05 -18.36 21.08
C ILE A 384 -16.46 -18.00 21.51
N LYS A 385 -17.41 -18.93 21.35
CA LYS A 385 -18.81 -18.73 21.76
C LYS A 385 -19.12 -19.28 23.15
N ASP A 386 -18.46 -20.38 23.54
CA ASP A 386 -18.67 -21.04 24.84
C ASP A 386 -17.58 -20.65 25.84
N ILE A 387 -17.96 -20.46 27.10
CA ILE A 387 -17.02 -20.09 28.16
C ILE A 387 -16.13 -21.26 28.58
N ASP A 388 -16.62 -22.50 28.47
CA ASP A 388 -15.85 -23.69 28.85
C ASP A 388 -14.65 -23.91 27.92
N ASP A 389 -14.83 -23.65 26.62
CA ASP A 389 -13.76 -23.66 25.61
C ASP A 389 -12.66 -22.63 25.93
N LEU A 390 -13.05 -21.44 26.39
CA LEU A 390 -12.12 -20.40 26.82
C LEU A 390 -11.33 -20.84 28.06
N LEU A 391 -12.01 -21.43 29.04
CA LEU A 391 -11.36 -21.91 30.28
C LEU A 391 -10.35 -23.03 29.98
N GLN A 392 -10.68 -23.96 29.09
CA GLN A 392 -9.74 -24.99 28.64
C GLN A 392 -8.46 -24.36 28.06
N LEU A 393 -8.59 -23.39 27.16
CA LEU A 393 -7.45 -22.73 26.55
C LEU A 393 -6.57 -21.96 27.56
N LEU A 394 -7.19 -21.26 28.52
CA LEU A 394 -6.47 -20.51 29.54
C LEU A 394 -5.69 -21.39 30.53
N ASN A 395 -6.19 -22.60 30.82
CA ASN A 395 -5.52 -23.51 31.75
C ASN A 395 -4.16 -24.02 31.23
N PHE A 396 -3.90 -23.97 29.92
CA PHE A 396 -2.62 -24.40 29.33
C PHE A 396 -1.50 -23.35 29.38
N TYR A 397 -1.83 -22.07 29.61
CA TYR A 397 -0.87 -20.97 29.53
C TYR A 397 -0.60 -20.28 30.88
N LYS A 398 -0.82 -21.01 31.99
CA LYS A 398 -0.28 -20.66 33.32
C LYS A 398 1.21 -20.95 33.36
#